data_AF-X1KPF5-F1
#
_entry.id   AF-X1KPF5-F1
#
_cell.length_a   1.000
_cell.length_b   1.000
_cell.length_c   1.000
_cell.angle_alpha   90.00
_cell.angle_beta   90.00
_cell.angle_gamma   90.00
#
_symmetry.space_group_name_H-M   'P 1'
#
loop_
_entity.id
_entity.type
_entity.pdbx_description
1 polymer ?
#
loop_
_entity_poly.entity_id
_entity_poly.type
_entity_poly.pdbx_seq_one_letter_code
_entity_poly.pdbx_strand_id
1 'polypeptide(L)'
;MKENKKYVAECDMDFLEELRTLSEEMGSEKFIAMMRRASEKGRKVIIRDAIKRGLFSKREYKNKFKDKYNDSDGLDSFSQYIGTVLHVMDSRDETLFVTSNDNLLRDWDMLKNRFGVKILNVEEASKDKEQRGV
;
A
#
# COMPACT_ATOMS: atom_id res chain seq x y z
N MET A 1 30.32 1.78 -12.54
CA MET A 1 29.26 0.96 -11.91
C MET A 1 28.30 1.92 -11.24
N LYS A 2 27.00 1.88 -11.55
CA LYS A 2 25.99 2.71 -10.88
C LYS A 2 25.60 2.01 -9.58
N GLU A 3 25.88 2.64 -8.45
CA GLU A 3 25.52 2.13 -7.13
C GLU A 3 23.99 2.09 -6.99
N ASN A 4 23.46 0.90 -6.73
CA ASN A 4 22.06 0.73 -6.34
C ASN A 4 21.87 1.36 -4.96
N LYS A 5 21.36 2.60 -4.91
CA LYS A 5 20.91 3.21 -3.65
C LYS A 5 19.70 2.43 -3.15
N LYS A 6 19.89 1.62 -2.11
CA LYS A 6 18.79 1.05 -1.31
C LYS A 6 18.13 2.18 -0.54
N TYR A 7 16.88 2.49 -0.85
CA TYR A 7 16.05 3.33 0.00
C TYR A 7 15.62 2.49 1.22
N VAL A 8 16.20 2.76 2.37
CA VAL A 8 15.63 2.33 3.65
C VAL A 8 14.81 3.51 4.12
N ALA A 9 13.48 3.36 4.19
CA ALA A 9 12.65 4.41 4.73
C ALA A 9 13.09 4.67 6.18
N GLU A 10 13.56 5.89 6.47
CA GLU A 10 13.85 6.31 7.84
C GLU A 10 12.53 6.21 8.63
N CYS A 11 12.53 5.36 9.66
CA CYS A 11 11.38 5.22 10.54
C CYS A 11 11.49 6.31 11.59
N ASP A 12 10.57 7.28 11.52
CA ASP A 12 10.48 8.39 12.47
C ASP A 12 10.08 7.85 13.85
N MET A 13 11.09 7.69 14.70
CA MET A 13 10.92 7.14 16.04
C MET A 13 10.11 8.07 16.95
N ASP A 14 10.18 9.38 16.74
CA ASP A 14 9.42 10.35 17.52
C ASP A 14 7.93 10.22 17.19
N PHE A 15 7.60 10.05 15.91
CA PHE A 15 6.24 9.77 15.49
C PHE A 15 5.69 8.44 16.04
N LEU A 16 6.53 7.39 16.10
CA LEU A 16 6.11 6.12 16.70
C LEU A 16 5.85 6.23 18.20
N GLU A 17 6.66 7.02 18.91
CA GLU A 17 6.46 7.27 20.34
C GLU A 17 5.17 8.07 20.58
N GLU A 18 4.89 9.08 19.77
CA GLU A 18 3.63 9.83 19.81
C GLU A 18 2.41 8.90 19.61
N LEU A 19 2.48 7.98 18.64
CA LEU A 19 1.41 7.00 18.42
C LEU A 19 1.24 6.06 19.62
N ARG A 20 2.33 5.68 20.29
CA ARG A 20 2.27 4.83 21.49
C ARG A 20 1.57 5.57 22.63
N THR A 21 2.00 6.79 22.94
CA THR A 21 1.40 7.62 23.99
C THR A 21 -0.09 7.87 23.72
N LEU A 22 -0.44 8.19 22.47
CA LEU A 22 -1.84 8.40 22.09
C LEU A 22 -2.70 7.13 22.26
N SER A 23 -2.13 5.95 21.98
CA SER A 23 -2.80 4.67 22.21
C SER A 23 -3.06 4.39 23.69
N GLU A 24 -2.10 4.72 24.55
CA GLU A 24 -2.20 4.55 26.00
C GLU A 24 -3.25 5.51 26.60
N GLU A 25 -3.28 6.78 26.18
CA GLU A 25 -4.23 7.79 26.65
C GLU A 25 -5.69 7.50 26.22
N MET A 26 -5.88 7.06 24.98
CA MET A 26 -7.23 6.85 24.42
C MET A 26 -7.83 5.50 24.76
N GLY A 27 -6.99 4.51 25.10
CA GLY A 27 -7.36 3.10 25.15
C GLY A 27 -7.36 2.46 23.76
N SER A 28 -6.90 1.21 23.69
CA SER A 28 -6.59 0.49 22.44
C SER A 28 -7.75 0.46 21.44
N GLU A 29 -8.99 0.20 21.89
CA GLU A 29 -10.15 0.13 20.99
C GLU A 29 -10.46 1.47 20.30
N LYS A 30 -10.38 2.59 21.04
CA LYS A 30 -10.63 3.93 20.49
C LYS A 30 -9.50 4.37 19.58
N PHE A 31 -8.25 4.06 19.94
CA PHE A 31 -7.09 4.32 19.10
C PHE A 31 -7.18 3.53 17.78
N ILE A 32 -7.49 2.23 17.84
CA ILE A 32 -7.69 1.39 16.64
C ILE A 32 -8.83 1.96 15.78
N ALA A 33 -9.96 2.37 16.37
CA ALA A 33 -11.05 2.99 15.63
C ALA A 33 -10.64 4.32 14.97
N MET A 34 -9.81 5.13 15.64
CA MET A 34 -9.27 6.37 15.08
C MET A 34 -8.35 6.10 13.89
N MET A 35 -7.40 5.16 14.03
CA MET A 35 -6.48 4.76 12.96
C MET A 35 -7.21 4.17 11.77
N ARG A 36 -8.26 3.36 12.00
CA ARG A 36 -9.14 2.85 10.94
C ARG A 36 -9.86 3.98 10.19
N ARG A 37 -10.38 4.98 10.88
CA ARG A 37 -11.05 6.15 10.27
C ARG A 37 -10.08 7.02 9.48
N ALA A 38 -8.89 7.28 10.02
CA ALA A 38 -7.84 8.02 9.32
C ALA A 38 -7.43 7.28 8.03
N SER A 39 -7.24 5.96 8.12
CA SER A 39 -6.98 5.09 6.97
C SER A 39 -8.11 5.15 5.95
N GLU A 40 -9.39 5.08 6.36
CA GLU A 40 -10.53 5.21 5.44
C GLU A 40 -10.59 6.57 4.72
N LYS A 41 -10.28 7.68 5.41
CA LYS A 41 -10.19 9.00 4.78
C LYS A 41 -9.04 9.03 3.76
N GLY A 42 -7.87 8.51 4.12
CA GLY A 42 -6.72 8.39 3.21
C GLY A 42 -7.06 7.57 1.96
N ARG A 43 -7.70 6.41 2.13
CA ARG A 43 -8.18 5.56 1.02
C ARG A 43 -9.11 6.31 0.06
N LYS A 44 -10.08 7.06 0.59
CA LYS A 44 -11.02 7.85 -0.23
C LYS A 44 -10.29 8.93 -1.04
N VAL A 45 -9.25 9.55 -0.49
CA VAL A 45 -8.42 10.54 -1.20
C VAL A 45 -7.64 9.88 -2.33
N ILE A 46 -6.96 8.76 -2.06
CA ILE A 46 -6.19 8.00 -3.06
C ILE A 46 -7.08 7.58 -4.24
N ILE A 47 -8.22 6.96 -3.97
CA ILE A 47 -9.15 6.52 -5.03
C ILE A 47 -9.71 7.70 -5.81
N ARG A 48 -10.02 8.81 -5.15
CA ARG A 48 -10.48 10.03 -5.84
C ARG A 48 -9.41 10.57 -6.76
N ASP A 49 -8.15 10.60 -6.33
CA ASP A 49 -7.05 11.09 -7.15
C ASP A 49 -6.77 10.17 -8.34
N ALA A 50 -6.78 8.85 -8.13
CA ALA A 50 -6.68 7.87 -9.20
C ALA A 50 -7.77 8.02 -10.28
N ILE A 51 -9.01 8.31 -9.86
CA ILE A 51 -10.11 8.59 -10.80
C ILE A 51 -9.86 9.89 -11.56
N LYS A 52 -9.42 10.96 -10.89
CA LYS A 52 -9.11 12.26 -11.53
C LYS A 52 -7.99 12.14 -12.55
N ARG A 53 -6.97 11.33 -12.25
CA ARG A 53 -5.83 11.07 -13.14
C ARG A 53 -6.12 10.01 -14.22
N GLY A 54 -7.33 9.46 -14.25
CA GLY A 54 -7.77 8.57 -15.32
C GLY A 54 -7.30 7.11 -15.22
N LEU A 55 -6.77 6.66 -14.08
CA LEU A 55 -6.35 5.26 -13.88
C LEU A 55 -7.51 4.27 -14.03
N PHE A 56 -8.69 4.69 -13.58
CA PHE A 56 -9.95 3.97 -13.77
C PHE A 56 -11.13 4.93 -13.54
N SER A 57 -12.28 4.58 -14.11
CA SER A 57 -13.51 5.34 -13.84
C SER A 57 -14.11 5.01 -12.48
N LYS A 58 -14.94 5.91 -11.94
CA LYS A 58 -15.74 5.65 -10.72
C LYS A 58 -16.61 4.39 -10.86
N ARG A 59 -17.18 4.16 -12.04
CA ARG A 59 -18.01 2.97 -12.34
C ARG A 59 -17.18 1.71 -12.32
N GLU A 60 -16.01 1.74 -12.95
CA GLU A 60 -15.11 0.61 -12.98
C GLU A 60 -14.59 0.26 -11.59
N TYR A 61 -14.18 1.25 -10.79
CA TYR A 61 -13.78 1.03 -9.40
C TYR A 61 -14.84 0.27 -8.61
N LYS A 62 -16.09 0.74 -8.64
CA LYS A 62 -17.20 0.11 -7.93
C LYS A 62 -17.47 -1.33 -8.38
N ASN A 63 -17.30 -1.63 -9.66
CA ASN A 63 -17.69 -2.92 -10.23
C ASN A 63 -16.56 -3.95 -10.21
N LYS A 64 -15.30 -3.53 -10.31
CA LYS A 64 -14.16 -4.43 -10.49
C LYS A 64 -13.18 -4.46 -9.33
N PHE A 65 -13.13 -3.42 -8.50
CA PHE A 65 -12.02 -3.25 -7.55
C PHE A 65 -12.48 -3.04 -6.11
N LYS A 66 -13.60 -2.35 -5.90
CA LYS A 66 -14.13 -2.08 -4.56
C LYS A 66 -14.36 -3.41 -3.83
N ASP A 67 -13.77 -3.53 -2.64
CA ASP A 67 -13.87 -4.67 -1.74
C ASP A 67 -13.28 -6.01 -2.26
N LYS A 68 -12.91 -6.10 -3.55
CA LYS A 68 -12.38 -7.31 -4.19
C LYS A 68 -11.07 -7.80 -3.55
N TYR A 69 -10.26 -6.85 -3.09
CA TYR A 69 -8.93 -7.09 -2.55
C TYR A 69 -8.86 -6.78 -1.06
N ASN A 70 -9.99 -6.88 -0.34
CA ASN A 70 -9.95 -6.87 1.10
C ASN A 70 -9.36 -8.20 1.59
N ASP A 71 -8.47 -8.16 2.58
CA ASP A 71 -8.03 -9.36 3.29
C ASP A 71 -9.06 -9.81 4.34
N SER A 72 -8.73 -10.85 5.10
CA SER A 72 -9.56 -11.39 6.19
C SER A 72 -9.90 -10.36 7.27
N ASP A 73 -9.08 -9.33 7.43
CA ASP A 73 -9.26 -8.26 8.41
C ASP A 73 -9.99 -7.03 7.82
N GLY A 74 -10.40 -7.11 6.55
CA GLY A 74 -11.08 -6.03 5.84
C GLY A 74 -10.16 -4.88 5.43
N LEU A 75 -8.84 -5.11 5.42
CA LEU A 75 -7.87 -4.13 4.92
C LEU A 75 -7.87 -4.13 3.39
N ASP A 76 -8.10 -2.94 2.84
CA ASP A 76 -8.15 -2.70 1.39
C ASP A 76 -6.73 -2.52 0.84
N SER A 77 -6.09 -3.61 0.45
CA SER A 77 -4.75 -3.58 -0.14
C SER A 77 -4.73 -2.94 -1.54
N PHE A 78 -5.88 -2.83 -2.22
CA PHE A 78 -5.94 -2.19 -3.53
C PHE A 78 -5.74 -0.69 -3.44
N SER A 79 -6.37 -0.03 -2.46
CA SER A 79 -6.13 1.40 -2.23
C SER A 79 -4.66 1.72 -1.95
N GLN A 80 -3.96 0.85 -1.21
CA GLN A 80 -2.52 0.98 -0.93
C GLN A 80 -1.68 0.78 -2.20
N TYR A 81 -2.00 -0.24 -2.99
CA TYR A 81 -1.37 -0.47 -4.29
C TYR A 81 -1.53 0.74 -5.22
N ILE A 82 -2.74 1.29 -5.33
CA ILE A 82 -3.00 2.49 -6.13
C ILE A 82 -2.26 3.72 -5.58
N GLY A 83 -2.14 3.86 -4.26
CA GLY A 83 -1.28 4.89 -3.65
C GLY A 83 0.17 4.78 -4.12
N THR A 84 0.69 3.55 -4.25
CA THR A 84 2.03 3.29 -4.78
C THR A 84 2.13 3.63 -6.27
N VAL A 85 1.12 3.29 -7.07
CA VAL A 85 1.04 3.66 -8.49
C VAL A 85 1.12 5.18 -8.65
N LEU A 86 0.34 5.93 -7.86
CA LEU A 86 0.35 7.40 -7.88
C LEU A 86 1.73 7.95 -7.50
N HIS A 87 2.36 7.37 -6.47
CA HIS A 87 3.71 7.78 -6.06
C HIS A 87 4.73 7.56 -7.17
N VAL A 88 4.74 6.39 -7.83
CA VAL A 88 5.64 6.10 -8.96
C VAL A 88 5.39 7.06 -10.13
N MET A 89 4.14 7.42 -10.41
CA MET A 89 3.82 8.41 -11.44
C MET A 89 4.40 9.79 -11.12
N ASP A 90 4.40 10.19 -9.83
CA ASP A 90 4.88 11.49 -9.39
C ASP A 90 6.42 11.53 -9.22
N SER A 91 7.03 10.50 -8.64
CA SER A 91 8.47 10.47 -8.34
C SER A 91 9.33 9.88 -9.47
N ARG A 92 8.74 9.06 -10.35
CA ARG A 92 9.43 8.23 -11.36
C ARG A 92 10.42 7.22 -10.79
N ASP A 93 10.33 6.94 -9.50
CA ASP A 93 11.16 5.89 -8.88
C ASP A 93 10.67 4.51 -9.29
N GLU A 94 11.59 3.58 -9.44
CA GLU A 94 11.26 2.16 -9.56
C GLU A 94 10.84 1.63 -8.19
N THR A 95 9.54 1.73 -7.91
CA THR A 95 8.94 1.18 -6.69
C THR A 95 8.17 -0.09 -7.00
N LEU A 96 8.40 -1.13 -6.20
CA LEU A 96 7.62 -2.35 -6.17
C LEU A 96 6.65 -2.32 -4.98
N PHE A 97 5.49 -2.96 -5.13
CA PHE A 97 4.51 -3.10 -4.07
C PHE A 97 4.61 -4.49 -3.44
N VAL A 98 4.91 -4.57 -2.15
CA VAL A 98 5.00 -5.86 -1.43
C VAL A 98 3.70 -6.09 -0.66
N THR A 99 3.12 -7.28 -0.77
CA THR A 99 1.91 -7.65 -0.03
C THR A 99 1.84 -9.13 0.28
N SER A 100 1.13 -9.50 1.35
CA SER A 100 0.72 -10.87 1.66
C SER A 100 -0.74 -11.15 1.28
N ASN A 101 -1.43 -10.21 0.62
CA ASN A 101 -2.84 -10.35 0.28
C ASN A 101 -3.03 -11.26 -0.95
N ASP A 102 -3.49 -12.48 -0.71
CA ASP A 102 -3.73 -13.49 -1.75
C ASP A 102 -4.68 -13.04 -2.86
N ASN A 103 -5.70 -12.23 -2.55
CA ASN A 103 -6.65 -11.76 -3.56
C ASN A 103 -5.95 -10.82 -4.55
N LEU A 104 -5.06 -9.97 -4.06
CA LEU A 104 -4.29 -9.05 -4.88
C LEU A 104 -3.19 -9.81 -5.65
N LEU A 105 -2.53 -10.75 -4.97
CA LEU A 105 -1.53 -11.62 -5.59
C LEU A 105 -2.15 -12.45 -6.73
N ARG A 106 -3.36 -13.02 -6.60
CA ARG A 106 -4.00 -13.75 -7.71
C ARG A 106 -4.12 -12.96 -9.01
N ASP A 107 -4.29 -11.65 -8.90
CA ASP A 107 -4.47 -10.74 -10.02
C ASP A 107 -3.20 -9.92 -10.34
N TRP A 108 -2.04 -10.29 -9.78
CA TRP A 108 -0.82 -9.47 -9.82
C TRP A 108 -0.41 -9.09 -11.24
N ASP A 109 -0.47 -10.02 -12.20
CA ASP A 109 -0.03 -9.77 -13.58
C ASP A 109 -0.98 -8.81 -14.30
N MET A 110 -2.28 -8.97 -14.11
CA MET A 110 -3.30 -8.06 -14.66
C MET A 110 -3.16 -6.65 -14.08
N LEU A 111 -2.94 -6.55 -12.77
CA LEU A 111 -2.74 -5.26 -12.09
C LEU A 111 -1.43 -4.59 -12.52
N LYS A 112 -0.35 -5.35 -12.66
CA LYS A 112 0.94 -4.86 -13.16
C LYS A 112 0.83 -4.38 -14.60
N ASN A 113 0.25 -5.18 -15.49
CA ASN A 113 0.09 -4.81 -16.90
C ASN A 113 -0.78 -3.56 -17.08
N ARG A 114 -1.76 -3.38 -16.18
CA ARG A 114 -2.66 -2.23 -16.23
C ARG A 114 -2.07 -0.95 -15.64
N PHE A 115 -1.36 -1.05 -14.52
CA PHE A 115 -0.96 0.12 -13.72
C PHE A 115 0.56 0.33 -13.64
N GLY A 116 1.35 -0.61 -14.17
CA GLY A 116 2.81 -0.49 -14.31
C GLY A 116 3.62 -0.82 -13.07
N VAL A 117 2.99 -1.05 -11.90
CA VAL A 117 3.71 -1.37 -10.65
C VAL A 117 3.80 -2.87 -10.45
N LYS A 118 5.01 -3.38 -10.23
CA LYS A 118 5.23 -4.80 -9.90
C LYS A 118 4.74 -5.09 -8.49
N ILE A 119 4.01 -6.18 -8.32
CA ILE A 119 3.59 -6.71 -7.02
C ILE A 119 4.46 -7.92 -6.68
N LEU A 120 4.91 -8.02 -5.42
CA LEU A 120 5.65 -9.16 -4.89
C LEU A 120 5.00 -9.69 -3.62
N ASN A 121 5.07 -11.02 -3.43
CA ASN A 121 4.73 -11.61 -2.13
C ASN A 121 5.78 -11.23 -1.08
N VAL A 122 5.36 -10.95 0.16
CA VAL A 122 6.26 -10.71 1.31
C VAL A 122 7.29 -11.83 1.48
N GLU A 123 6.91 -13.09 1.30
CA GLU A 123 7.82 -14.22 1.42
C GLU A 123 8.88 -14.25 0.30
N GLU A 124 8.49 -13.89 -0.92
CA GLU A 124 9.40 -13.78 -2.07
C GLU A 124 10.37 -12.61 -1.88
N ALA A 125 9.87 -11.46 -1.41
CA ALA A 125 10.69 -10.30 -1.12
C ALA A 125 11.71 -10.57 0.02
N SER A 126 11.37 -11.46 0.95
CA SER A 126 12.25 -11.88 2.03
C SER A 126 13.36 -12.84 1.54
N LYS A 127 13.04 -13.77 0.64
CA LYS A 127 14.04 -14.66 0.01
C LYS A 127 15.00 -13.92 -0.93
N ASP A 128 14.50 -12.89 -1.63
CA ASP A 128 15.33 -12.00 -2.44
C ASP A 128 16.34 -11.19 -1.60
N LYS A 129 16.07 -10.98 -0.31
CA LYS A 129 17.04 -10.39 0.64
C LYS A 129 18.12 -11.40 1.05
N GLU A 130 17.73 -12.62 1.44
CA GLU A 130 18.67 -13.67 1.87
C GLU A 130 19.64 -14.08 0.75
N GLN A 131 19.16 -14.25 -0.50
CA GLN A 131 20.03 -14.61 -1.63
C GLN A 131 21.01 -13.50 -2.03
N ARG A 132 20.74 -12.25 -1.64
CA ARG A 132 21.62 -11.11 -1.87
C ARG A 132 22.63 -10.87 -0.74
N GLY A 133 22.69 -11.77 0.25
CA GLY A 133 23.69 -11.74 1.32
C GLY A 133 23.65 -10.48 2.17
N VAL A 134 22.44 -10.06 2.57
CA VAL A 134 22.24 -8.97 3.54
C VAL A 134 21.40 -9.47 4.71
#